data_AF-A0A9E4WLT5-F1
#
_entry.id   AF-A0A9E4WLT5-F1
#
_cell.length_a   1.000
_cell.length_b   1.000
_cell.length_c   1.000
_cell.angle_alpha   90.00
_cell.angle_beta   90.00
_cell.angle_gamma   90.00
#
_symmetry.space_group_name_H-M   'P 1'
#
loop_
_entity.id
_entity.type
_entity.pdbx_description
1 polymer ?
#
loop_
_entity_poly.entity_id
_entity_poly.type
_entity_poly.pdbx_seq_one_letter_code
_entity_poly.pdbx_strand_id
1 'polypeptide(L)'
;MRLLLLTLLAVLSWIAGLVIYLLALRIIYGESISSGDFGAVAFWSAITCLIAMPLAYVPAMFVTRYLLNGVNPVGALPLVGVLVSVIPVILLWALLGGFDMGGIFSALLSPESLLFNFLFAGTGAVFGLGFARIYRSEMPANPSLEPPKVGDRRAGDAAAKSRENGDRGSRNAL
;
A
#
# COMPACT_ATOMS: atom_id res chain seq x y z
N MET A 1 -14.02 11.24 -4.09
CA MET A 1 -14.05 10.78 -2.68
C MET A 1 -12.81 10.01 -2.25
N ARG A 2 -12.30 9.04 -3.04
CA ARG A 2 -11.11 8.23 -2.66
C ARG A 2 -9.82 9.03 -2.46
N LEU A 3 -9.59 10.06 -3.27
CA LEU A 3 -8.42 10.92 -3.13
C LEU A 3 -8.41 11.66 -1.77
N LEU A 4 -9.56 12.17 -1.33
CA LEU A 4 -9.70 12.81 -0.02
C LEU A 4 -9.42 11.83 1.13
N LEU A 5 -9.88 10.58 1.03
CA LEU A 5 -9.57 9.54 2.02
C LEU A 5 -8.07 9.21 2.06
N LEU A 6 -7.41 9.13 0.91
CA LEU A 6 -5.97 8.91 0.84
C LEU A 6 -5.18 10.08 1.41
N THR A 7 -5.59 11.32 1.14
CA THR A 7 -4.97 12.51 1.74
C THR A 7 -5.15 12.52 3.25
N LEU A 8 -6.36 12.26 3.75
CA LEU A 8 -6.62 12.16 5.20
C LEU A 8 -5.76 11.05 5.83
N LEU A 9 -5.69 9.90 5.18
CA LEU A 9 -4.87 8.78 5.63
C LEU A 9 -3.37 9.12 5.64
N ALA A 10 -2.87 9.84 4.64
CA ALA A 10 -1.49 10.31 4.60
C ALA A 10 -1.19 11.25 5.77
N VAL A 11 -2.08 12.18 6.08
CA VAL A 11 -1.93 13.09 7.24
C VAL A 11 -1.95 12.31 8.56
N LEU A 12 -2.93 11.42 8.74
CA LEU A 12 -3.05 10.61 9.96
C LEU A 12 -1.87 9.67 10.17
N SER A 13 -1.37 9.05 9.09
CA SER A 13 -0.18 8.19 9.16
C SER A 13 1.08 8.99 9.48
N TRP A 14 1.26 10.19 8.93
CA TRP A 14 2.36 11.07 9.30
C TRP A 14 2.31 11.48 10.77
N ILE A 15 1.12 11.83 11.31
CA ILE A 15 0.94 12.12 12.74
C ILE A 15 1.31 10.90 13.59
N ALA A 16 0.89 9.70 13.19
CA ALA A 16 1.28 8.46 13.89
C ALA A 16 2.80 8.24 13.85
N GLY A 17 3.45 8.56 12.72
CA GLY A 17 4.90 8.59 12.59
C GLY A 17 5.57 9.55 13.57
N LEU A 18 5.05 10.78 13.73
CA LEU A 18 5.57 11.74 14.72
C LEU A 18 5.45 11.22 16.15
N VAL A 19 4.34 10.56 16.49
CA VAL A 19 4.21 9.93 17.81
C VAL A 19 5.27 8.84 18.00
N ILE A 20 5.51 8.01 16.99
CA ILE A 20 6.54 6.97 17.02
C ILE A 20 7.95 7.58 17.14
N TYR A 21 8.23 8.70 16.46
CA TYR A 21 9.47 9.44 16.60
C TYR A 21 9.71 9.86 18.06
N LEU A 22 8.70 10.48 18.69
CA LEU A 22 8.81 10.95 20.08
C LEU A 22 8.97 9.79 21.06
N LEU A 23 8.26 8.68 20.82
CA LEU A 23 8.40 7.46 21.62
C LEU A 23 9.79 6.85 21.45
N ALA A 24 10.32 6.78 20.23
CA ALA A 24 11.67 6.26 19.97
C ALA A 24 12.73 7.14 20.64
N LEU A 25 12.62 8.47 20.54
CA LEU A 25 13.51 9.41 21.23
C LEU A 25 13.51 9.15 22.74
N ARG A 26 12.31 9.01 23.33
CA ARG A 26 12.17 8.80 24.77
C ARG A 26 12.63 7.43 25.25
N ILE A 27 12.35 6.37 24.50
CA ILE A 27 12.61 4.98 24.91
C ILE A 27 14.06 4.56 24.61
N ILE A 28 14.58 4.92 23.43
CA ILE A 28 15.90 4.47 22.97
C ILE A 28 17.00 5.39 23.50
N TYR A 29 16.79 6.70 23.41
CA TYR A 29 17.80 7.70 23.77
C TYR A 29 17.57 8.29 25.17
N GLY A 30 16.39 8.11 25.77
CA GLY A 30 16.08 8.67 27.09
C GLY A 30 15.86 10.18 27.07
N GLU A 31 15.88 10.81 25.90
CA GLU A 31 15.87 12.26 25.72
C GLU A 31 14.45 12.81 25.51
N SER A 32 14.35 14.14 25.60
CA SER A 32 13.16 14.91 25.26
C SER A 32 13.54 16.00 24.27
N ILE A 33 12.68 16.25 23.29
CA ILE A 33 12.92 17.27 22.27
C ILE A 33 12.44 18.65 22.75
N SER A 34 13.19 19.70 22.40
CA SER A 34 12.75 21.08 22.64
C SER A 34 11.60 21.46 21.70
N SER A 35 10.79 22.46 22.06
CA SER A 35 9.68 22.91 21.18
C SER A 35 10.16 23.43 19.82
N GLY A 36 11.34 24.05 19.77
CA GLY A 36 11.93 24.56 18.53
C GLY A 36 12.36 23.43 17.60
N ASP A 37 13.07 22.43 18.15
CA ASP A 37 13.54 21.27 17.39
C ASP A 37 12.37 20.42 16.90
N PHE A 38 11.33 20.26 17.74
CA PHE A 38 10.11 19.58 17.32
C PHE A 38 9.43 20.27 16.14
N GLY A 39 9.39 21.60 16.14
CA GLY A 39 8.87 22.39 15.01
C GLY A 39 9.64 22.11 13.72
N ALA A 40 10.97 22.05 13.79
CA ALA A 40 11.81 21.70 12.65
C ALA A 40 11.58 20.26 12.17
N VAL A 41 11.53 19.28 13.08
CA VAL A 41 11.25 17.87 12.76
C VAL A 41 9.89 17.72 12.10
N ALA A 42 8.85 18.35 12.65
CA ALA A 42 7.50 18.32 12.10
C ALA A 42 7.46 18.97 10.71
N PHE A 43 8.06 20.14 10.54
CA PHE A 43 8.07 20.86 9.26
C PHE A 43 8.80 20.06 8.16
N TRP A 44 10.04 19.63 8.42
CA TRP A 44 10.83 18.90 7.43
C TRP A 44 10.24 17.53 7.12
N SER A 45 9.78 16.78 8.14
CA SER A 45 9.12 15.50 7.90
C SER A 45 7.81 15.66 7.12
N ALA A 46 7.06 16.75 7.32
CA ALA A 46 5.84 17.03 6.55
C ALA A 46 6.16 17.28 5.07
N ILE A 47 7.16 18.11 4.76
CA ILE A 47 7.59 18.36 3.37
C ILE A 47 8.04 17.06 2.72
N THR A 48 8.90 16.31 3.39
CA THR A 48 9.40 15.03 2.89
C THR A 48 8.25 14.04 2.67
N CYS A 49 7.29 13.96 3.60
CA CYS A 49 6.12 13.11 3.46
C CYS A 49 5.22 13.53 2.29
N LEU A 50 5.00 14.84 2.10
CA LEU A 50 4.22 15.40 1.00
C LEU A 50 4.80 15.01 -0.36
N ILE A 51 6.13 14.93 -0.47
CA ILE A 51 6.83 14.52 -1.69
C ILE A 51 6.84 12.99 -1.82
N ALA A 52 7.19 12.26 -0.75
CA ALA A 52 7.34 10.81 -0.77
C ALA A 52 6.01 10.06 -0.91
N MET A 53 4.90 10.62 -0.44
CA MET A 53 3.57 10.00 -0.57
C MET A 53 3.19 9.73 -2.03
N PRO A 54 3.12 10.74 -2.92
CA PRO A 54 2.80 10.51 -4.33
C PRO A 54 3.91 9.83 -5.11
N LEU A 55 5.19 10.02 -4.74
CA LEU A 55 6.32 9.46 -5.51
C LEU A 55 6.66 8.01 -5.14
N ALA A 56 6.43 7.60 -3.89
CA ALA A 56 6.92 6.33 -3.38
C ALA A 56 5.81 5.51 -2.71
N TYR A 57 5.17 6.01 -1.66
CA TYR A 57 4.20 5.22 -0.89
C TYR A 57 2.98 4.81 -1.70
N VAL A 58 2.29 5.76 -2.32
CA VAL A 58 1.07 5.48 -3.08
C VAL A 58 1.34 4.55 -4.27
N PRO A 59 2.35 4.82 -5.13
CA PRO A 59 2.71 3.89 -6.20
C PRO A 59 3.06 2.50 -5.68
N ALA A 60 3.86 2.39 -4.61
CA ALA A 60 4.22 1.10 -4.04
C ALA A 60 2.99 0.32 -3.57
N MET A 61 2.03 0.97 -2.89
CA MET A 61 0.80 0.31 -2.46
C MET A 61 -0.02 -0.22 -3.64
N PHE A 62 -0.15 0.56 -4.73
CA PHE A 62 -0.87 0.13 -5.92
C PHE A 62 -0.15 -0.99 -6.66
N VAL A 63 1.18 -0.92 -6.81
CA VAL A 63 1.98 -1.98 -7.42
C VAL A 63 1.87 -3.26 -6.61
N THR A 64 2.02 -3.21 -5.28
CA THR A 64 1.86 -4.38 -4.41
C THR A 64 0.45 -4.96 -4.51
N ARG A 65 -0.59 -4.12 -4.51
CA ARG A 65 -1.97 -4.58 -4.72
C ARG A 65 -2.14 -5.31 -6.05
N TYR A 66 -1.55 -4.77 -7.12
CA TYR A 66 -1.59 -5.39 -8.44
C TYR A 66 -0.88 -6.75 -8.45
N LEU A 67 0.33 -6.82 -7.90
CA LEU A 67 1.11 -8.07 -7.82
C LEU A 67 0.44 -9.15 -6.96
N LEU A 68 -0.30 -8.74 -5.93
CA LEU A 68 -1.05 -9.66 -5.05
C LEU A 68 -2.47 -9.97 -5.54
N ASN A 69 -2.87 -9.49 -6.73
CA ASN A 69 -4.24 -9.59 -7.25
C ASN A 69 -5.32 -9.11 -6.25
N GLY A 70 -5.00 -8.09 -5.45
CA GLY A 70 -5.85 -7.61 -4.38
C GLY A 70 -5.07 -7.24 -3.13
N VAL A 71 -5.70 -7.42 -1.96
CA VAL A 71 -5.18 -6.97 -0.65
C VAL A 71 -4.82 -8.16 0.25
N ASN A 72 -4.55 -9.33 -0.34
CA ASN A 72 -4.27 -10.55 0.41
C ASN A 72 -2.83 -11.02 0.15
N PRO A 73 -1.98 -11.22 1.18
CA PRO A 73 -2.24 -11.00 2.60
C PRO A 73 -2.27 -9.51 2.99
N VAL A 74 -3.18 -9.15 3.90
CA VAL A 74 -3.36 -7.77 4.40
C VAL A 74 -2.07 -7.23 5.02
N GLY A 75 -1.24 -8.10 5.61
CA GLY A 75 0.04 -7.74 6.22
C GLY A 75 1.14 -7.35 5.23
N ALA A 76 1.00 -7.65 3.94
CA ALA A 76 2.03 -7.30 2.95
C ALA A 76 2.13 -5.78 2.73
N LEU A 77 1.01 -5.06 2.74
CA LEU A 77 0.99 -3.61 2.49
C LEU A 77 1.65 -2.79 3.61
N PRO A 78 1.37 -3.03 4.90
CA PRO A 78 2.13 -2.43 5.99
C PRO A 78 3.64 -2.70 5.88
N LEU A 79 4.03 -3.93 5.55
CA LEU A 79 5.44 -4.31 5.42
C LEU A 79 6.11 -3.57 4.27
N VAL A 80 5.47 -3.51 3.11
CA VAL A 80 5.95 -2.69 1.97
C VAL A 80 6.04 -1.22 2.36
N GLY A 81 5.07 -0.71 3.13
CA GLY A 81 5.10 0.65 3.64
C GLY A 81 6.34 0.92 4.50
N VAL A 82 6.71 -0.01 5.39
CA VAL A 82 7.96 0.07 6.16
C VAL A 82 9.18 0.01 5.23
N LEU A 83 9.21 -0.88 4.25
CA LEU A 83 10.37 -0.99 3.35
C LEU A 83 10.58 0.27 2.51
N VAL A 84 9.49 0.91 2.07
CA VAL A 84 9.50 2.15 1.29
C VAL A 84 9.93 3.35 2.12
N SER A 85 9.92 3.24 3.46
CA SER A 85 10.26 4.35 4.35
C SER A 85 11.71 4.81 4.28
N VAL A 86 12.60 4.02 3.67
CA VAL A 86 13.98 4.44 3.41
C VAL A 86 14.02 5.63 2.44
N ILE A 87 13.08 5.68 1.47
CA ILE A 87 13.03 6.72 0.44
C ILE A 87 12.86 8.13 1.03
N PRO A 88 11.86 8.42 1.90
CA PRO A 88 11.74 9.73 2.52
C PRO A 88 12.96 10.10 3.38
N VAL A 89 13.61 9.14 4.04
CA VAL A 89 14.83 9.45 4.82
C VAL A 89 15.97 9.90 3.89
N ILE A 90 16.19 9.21 2.77
CA ILE A 90 17.18 9.62 1.76
C ILE A 90 16.83 11.00 1.20
N LEU A 91 15.55 11.24 0.89
CA LEU A 91 15.08 12.52 0.38
C LEU A 91 15.29 13.66 1.39
N LEU A 92 15.06 13.41 2.67
CA LEU A 92 15.29 14.39 3.73
C LEU A 92 16.76 14.82 3.77
N TRP A 93 17.69 13.86 3.73
CA TRP A 93 19.12 14.18 3.71
C TRP A 93 19.56 14.90 2.45
N ALA A 94 19.02 14.49 1.30
CA ALA A 94 19.25 15.19 0.04
C ALA A 94 18.77 16.66 0.09
N LEU A 95 17.65 16.94 0.77
CA LEU A 95 17.11 18.30 0.94
C LEU A 95 17.95 19.15 1.91
N LEU A 96 18.51 18.57 2.96
CA LEU A 96 19.23 19.31 4.01
C LEU A 96 20.73 19.48 3.74
N GLY A 97 21.39 18.48 3.14
CA GLY A 97 22.84 18.43 3.00
C GLY A 97 23.36 18.32 1.56
N GLY A 98 22.47 18.22 0.56
CA GLY A 98 22.84 17.95 -0.82
C GLY A 98 23.03 16.46 -1.14
N PHE A 99 23.18 16.14 -2.42
CA PHE A 99 23.22 14.76 -2.92
C PHE A 99 24.67 14.21 -2.92
N ASP A 100 25.16 13.79 -1.75
CA ASP A 100 26.41 13.01 -1.63
C ASP A 100 26.13 11.55 -1.27
N MET A 101 26.22 10.67 -2.26
CA MET A 101 25.96 9.23 -2.10
C MET A 101 26.93 8.53 -1.15
N GLY A 102 28.16 9.04 -0.99
CA GLY A 102 29.13 8.48 -0.04
C GLY A 102 28.74 8.76 1.41
N GLY A 103 28.16 9.94 1.66
CA GLY A 103 27.68 10.36 2.98
C GLY A 103 26.33 9.77 3.37
N ILE A 104 25.45 9.44 2.41
CA ILE A 104 24.07 8.99 2.67
C ILE A 104 24.02 7.71 3.52
N PHE A 105 24.88 6.72 3.29
CA PHE A 105 24.85 5.48 4.09
C PHE A 105 25.30 5.70 5.55
N SER A 106 26.32 6.54 5.74
CA SER A 106 26.77 6.94 7.09
C SER A 106 25.68 7.77 7.78
N ALA A 107 25.08 8.71 7.06
CA ALA A 107 23.98 9.52 7.54
C ALA A 107 22.78 8.65 7.94
N LEU A 108 22.38 7.66 7.14
CA LEU A 108 21.24 6.78 7.41
C LEU A 108 21.35 6.01 8.74
N LEU A 109 22.57 5.76 9.20
CA LEU A 109 22.85 5.06 10.46
C LEU A 109 23.12 6.01 11.63
N SER A 110 23.09 7.33 11.41
CA SER A 110 23.22 8.30 12.51
C SER A 110 22.03 8.17 13.48
N PRO A 111 22.22 8.52 14.76
CA PRO A 111 21.15 8.50 15.75
C PRO A 111 19.90 9.29 15.32
N GLU A 112 20.10 10.46 14.72
CA GLU A 112 19.05 11.34 14.22
C GLU A 112 18.30 10.70 13.05
N SER A 113 19.05 10.09 12.11
CA SER A 113 18.44 9.35 11.01
C SER A 113 17.65 8.16 11.48
N LEU A 114 18.10 7.44 12.50
CA LEU A 114 17.34 6.32 13.05
C LEU A 114 15.97 6.78 13.58
N LEU A 115 15.90 7.96 14.20
CA LEU A 115 14.62 8.54 14.61
C LEU A 115 13.71 8.85 13.41
N PHE A 116 14.25 9.43 12.34
CA PHE A 116 13.49 9.63 11.10
C PHE A 116 13.10 8.32 10.41
N ASN A 117 13.93 7.28 10.48
CA ASN A 117 13.58 5.95 10.03
C ASN A 117 12.38 5.40 10.81
N PHE A 118 12.36 5.53 12.14
CA PHE A 118 11.19 5.13 12.95
C PHE A 118 9.94 5.92 12.59
N LEU A 119 10.07 7.24 12.37
CA LEU A 119 8.97 8.11 11.94
C LEU A 119 8.36 7.63 10.63
N PHE A 120 9.18 7.47 9.60
CA PHE A 120 8.70 7.11 8.27
C PHE A 120 8.29 5.64 8.21
N ALA A 121 8.95 4.73 8.92
CA ALA A 121 8.54 3.34 9.02
C ALA A 121 7.15 3.22 9.68
N GLY A 122 6.92 3.97 10.76
CA GLY A 122 5.63 4.09 11.41
C GLY A 122 4.56 4.65 10.49
N THR A 123 4.89 5.73 9.77
CA THR A 123 4.03 6.32 8.74
C THR A 123 3.66 5.29 7.67
N GLY A 124 4.65 4.59 7.13
CA GLY A 124 4.47 3.56 6.11
C GLY A 124 3.61 2.39 6.57
N ALA A 125 3.84 1.89 7.79
CA ALA A 125 3.05 0.81 8.37
C ALA A 125 1.57 1.21 8.51
N VAL A 126 1.30 2.38 9.09
CA VAL A 126 -0.07 2.89 9.30
C VAL A 126 -0.75 3.19 7.97
N PHE A 127 -0.03 3.81 7.03
CA PHE A 127 -0.54 4.10 5.69
C PHE A 127 -0.87 2.81 4.94
N GLY A 128 0.04 1.83 4.91
CA GLY A 128 -0.18 0.54 4.25
C GLY A 128 -1.35 -0.24 4.85
N LEU A 129 -1.51 -0.21 6.18
CA LEU A 129 -2.66 -0.82 6.84
C LEU A 129 -3.97 -0.10 6.49
N GLY A 130 -3.99 1.22 6.53
CA GLY A 130 -5.17 2.02 6.16
C GLY A 130 -5.56 1.83 4.70
N PHE A 131 -4.57 1.81 3.80
CA PHE A 131 -4.77 1.52 2.38
C PHE A 131 -5.40 0.13 2.21
N ALA A 132 -4.86 -0.87 2.90
CA ALA A 132 -5.42 -2.21 2.88
C ALA A 132 -6.90 -2.22 3.34
N ARG A 133 -7.24 -1.48 4.39
CA ARG A 133 -8.64 -1.38 4.87
C ARG A 133 -9.57 -0.71 3.86
N ILE A 134 -9.13 0.36 3.21
CA ILE A 134 -9.92 1.09 2.21
C ILE A 134 -10.20 0.22 0.99
N TYR A 135 -9.21 -0.54 0.50
CA TYR A 135 -9.31 -1.28 -0.75
C TYR A 135 -9.69 -2.76 -0.59
N ARG A 136 -9.69 -3.31 0.64
CA ARG A 136 -10.14 -4.69 0.91
C ARG A 136 -11.64 -4.87 0.69
N SER A 137 -12.43 -3.83 0.87
CA SER A 137 -13.88 -3.84 0.60
C SER A 137 -14.22 -3.88 -0.90
N GLU A 138 -13.21 -3.80 -1.78
CA GLU A 138 -13.38 -3.72 -3.23
C GLU A 138 -12.90 -4.99 -3.97
N MET A 139 -13.00 -6.18 -3.37
CA MET A 139 -12.71 -7.41 -4.11
C MET A 139 -13.51 -7.41 -5.42
N PRO A 140 -12.86 -7.44 -6.61
CA PRO A 140 -13.60 -7.81 -7.80
C PRO A 140 -14.14 -9.22 -7.52
N ALA A 141 -15.46 -9.36 -7.56
CA ALA A 141 -16.08 -10.66 -7.66
C ALA A 141 -15.35 -11.38 -8.79
N ASN A 142 -14.69 -12.49 -8.47
CA ASN A 142 -14.02 -13.28 -9.48
C ASN A 142 -15.06 -13.59 -10.58
N PRO A 143 -14.91 -13.08 -11.82
CA PRO A 143 -15.91 -13.32 -12.86
C PRO A 143 -16.00 -14.81 -13.19
N SER A 144 -14.95 -15.59 -12.89
CA SER A 144 -14.95 -17.05 -13.06
C SER A 144 -15.70 -17.81 -11.96
N LEU A 145 -16.24 -17.12 -10.95
CA LEU A 145 -17.13 -17.68 -9.93
C LEU A 145 -18.57 -17.15 -10.03
N GLU A 146 -18.92 -16.36 -11.05
CA GLU A 146 -20.33 -16.14 -11.35
C GLU A 146 -20.93 -17.50 -11.72
N PRO A 147 -21.90 -18.03 -10.95
CA PRO A 147 -22.62 -19.20 -11.39
C PRO A 147 -23.23 -18.88 -12.75
N PRO A 148 -23.11 -19.76 -13.75
CA PRO A 148 -23.63 -19.50 -15.08
C PRO A 148 -25.08 -19.03 -14.95
N LYS A 149 -25.38 -17.86 -15.52
CA LYS A 149 -26.74 -17.30 -15.51
C LYS A 149 -27.68 -18.41 -15.96
N VAL A 150 -28.72 -18.66 -15.16
CA VAL A 150 -29.66 -19.78 -15.36
C VAL A 150 -30.30 -19.77 -16.77
N GLY A 151 -30.20 -18.66 -17.52
CA GLY A 151 -30.55 -18.56 -18.94
C GLY A 151 -29.65 -19.32 -19.91
N ASP A 152 -28.35 -19.47 -19.65
CA ASP A 152 -27.41 -20.11 -20.60
C ASP A 152 -27.47 -21.64 -20.59
N ARG A 153 -27.95 -22.26 -19.49
CA ARG A 153 -28.13 -23.72 -19.41
C ARG A 153 -29.23 -24.22 -20.35
N ARG A 154 -30.27 -23.41 -20.59
CA ARG A 154 -31.36 -23.80 -21.51
C ARG A 154 -30.92 -23.87 -22.97
N ALA A 155 -29.93 -23.05 -23.38
CA ALA A 155 -29.38 -23.08 -24.73
C ALA A 155 -28.51 -24.34 -24.97
N GLY A 156 -27.70 -24.74 -23.98
CA GLY A 156 -26.91 -25.97 -24.04
C GLY A 156 -27.75 -27.24 -24.08
N ASP A 157 -28.79 -27.31 -23.24
CA ASP A 157 -29.68 -28.49 -23.18
C ASP A 157 -30.56 -28.64 -24.43
N ALA A 158 -30.97 -27.52 -25.05
CA ALA A 158 -31.70 -27.54 -26.32
C ALA A 158 -30.82 -28.00 -27.50
N ALA A 159 -29.56 -27.56 -27.55
CA ALA A 159 -28.61 -27.99 -28.56
C ALA A 159 -28.24 -29.49 -28.42
N ALA A 160 -28.12 -29.98 -27.19
CA ALA A 160 -27.87 -31.41 -26.92
C ALA A 160 -29.06 -32.29 -27.35
N LYS A 161 -30.31 -31.90 -27.04
CA LYS A 161 -31.51 -32.63 -27.48
C LYS A 161 -31.72 -32.61 -29.00
N SER A 162 -31.33 -31.54 -29.68
CA SER A 162 -31.44 -31.48 -31.15
C SER A 162 -30.47 -32.44 -31.86
N ARG A 163 -29.30 -32.72 -31.29
CA ARG A 163 -28.34 -33.69 -31.85
C ARG A 163 -28.78 -35.14 -31.64
N GLU A 164 -29.42 -35.44 -30.51
CA GLU A 164 -29.90 -36.81 -30.23
C GLU A 164 -31.06 -37.24 -31.16
N ASN A 165 -31.93 -36.31 -31.55
CA ASN A 165 -33.02 -36.60 -32.49
C ASN A 165 -32.56 -36.76 -33.96
N GLY A 166 -31.44 -36.15 -34.35
CA GLY A 166 -30.88 -36.31 -35.70
C GLY A 166 -30.30 -37.70 -35.94
N ASP A 167 -29.68 -38.30 -34.92
CA ASP A 167 -28.97 -39.58 -35.05
C ASP A 167 -29.92 -40.80 -35.03
N ARG A 168 -31.13 -40.65 -34.46
CA ARG A 168 -32.16 -41.71 -34.49
C ARG A 168 -32.92 -41.78 -35.81
N GLY A 169 -32.96 -40.70 -36.59
CA GLY A 169 -33.64 -40.69 -37.90
C GLY A 169 -32.90 -41.47 -38.99
N SER A 170 -31.57 -41.60 -38.88
CA SER A 170 -30.74 -42.24 -39.92
C SER A 170 -30.63 -43.77 -39.79
N ARG A 171 -31.11 -44.37 -38.69
CA ARG A 171 -31.01 -45.83 -38.47
C ARG A 171 -32.20 -46.66 -38.96
N ASN A 172 -33.26 -46.02 -39.45
CA ASN A 172 -34.47 -46.70 -39.92
C ASN A 172 -34.63 -46.68 -41.47
N ALA A 173 -33.57 -46.36 -42.21
CA ALA A 173 -33.60 -46.21 -43.67
C ALA A 173 -32.87 -47.33 -44.44
N LEU A 174 -32.70 -48.51 -43.83
CA LEU A 174 -32.16 -49.71 -44.48
C LEU A 174 -33.11 -50.90 -44.28
#